data_AF-A0A5J5GI86-F1
#
_entry.id   AF-A0A5J5GI86-F1
#
_cell.length_a   1.000
_cell.length_b   1.000
_cell.length_c   1.000
_cell.angle_alpha   90.00
_cell.angle_beta   90.00
_cell.angle_gamma   90.00
#
_symmetry.space_group_name_H-M   'P 1'
#
loop_
_entity.id
_entity.type
_entity.pdbx_description
1 polymer ?
#
loop_
_entity_poly.entity_id
_entity_poly.type
_entity_poly.pdbx_seq_one_letter_code
_entity_poly.pdbx_strand_id
1 'polypeptide(L)'
;MTKTKFCIGCDQYKPSDEVKLYIDEELCRSCRNEDMIFQEYFTLENKEAELYDKLIERESELEYWKNKFYEARKKVDRAREKYALNQIEMVSFEWNRWVLDETSVSNN
;
A
#
# COMPACT_ATOMS: atom_id res chain seq x y z
N MET A 1 -48.77 -3.68 -42.42
CA MET A 1 -48.11 -4.79 -41.72
C MET A 1 -46.82 -4.27 -41.11
N THR A 2 -46.67 -4.37 -39.79
CA THR A 2 -45.42 -4.02 -39.09
C THR A 2 -44.37 -5.07 -39.47
N LYS A 3 -43.21 -4.63 -39.96
CA LYS A 3 -42.10 -5.57 -40.21
C LYS A 3 -41.60 -6.09 -38.87
N THR A 4 -41.29 -7.39 -38.80
CA THR A 4 -40.70 -8.02 -37.62
C THR A 4 -39.29 -8.53 -37.95
N LYS A 5 -38.43 -8.59 -36.94
CA LYS A 5 -37.08 -9.18 -36.99
C LYS A 5 -36.90 -10.14 -35.83
N PHE A 6 -36.02 -11.12 -35.99
CA PHE A 6 -35.69 -12.07 -34.93
C PHE A 6 -34.63 -11.46 -34.01
N CYS A 7 -34.82 -11.57 -32.69
CA CYS A 7 -33.85 -11.15 -31.69
C CYS A 7 -33.11 -12.38 -31.15
N ILE A 8 -31.79 -12.41 -31.32
CA ILE A 8 -30.93 -13.52 -30.88
C ILE A 8 -30.94 -13.65 -29.35
N GLY A 9 -30.89 -12.53 -28.61
CA GLY A 9 -30.74 -12.57 -27.15
C GLY A 9 -31.95 -13.08 -26.36
N CYS A 10 -33.15 -13.15 -26.95
CA CYS A 10 -34.35 -13.66 -26.26
C CYS A 10 -35.17 -14.64 -27.10
N ASP A 11 -34.64 -15.08 -28.25
CA ASP A 11 -35.27 -16.02 -29.18
C ASP A 11 -36.71 -15.67 -29.59
N GLN A 12 -37.02 -14.37 -29.72
CA GLN A 12 -38.35 -13.88 -30.06
C GLN A 12 -38.34 -12.95 -31.28
N TYR A 13 -39.42 -13.00 -32.06
CA TYR A 13 -39.69 -11.99 -33.07
C TYR A 13 -40.17 -10.69 -32.40
N LYS A 14 -39.54 -9.58 -32.75
CA LYS A 14 -39.86 -8.23 -32.27
C LYS A 14 -40.12 -7.29 -33.45
N PRO A 15 -40.79 -6.15 -33.23
CA PRO A 15 -40.89 -5.10 -34.24
C PRO A 15 -39.50 -4.74 -34.80
N SER A 16 -39.37 -4.60 -36.12
CA SER A 16 -38.07 -4.40 -36.78
C SER A 16 -37.33 -3.13 -36.33
N ASP A 17 -38.04 -2.14 -35.82
CA ASP A 17 -37.50 -0.90 -35.25
C ASP A 17 -36.87 -1.10 -33.86
N GLU A 18 -37.28 -2.14 -33.13
CA GLU A 18 -36.70 -2.50 -31.82
C GLU A 18 -35.42 -3.32 -31.95
N VAL A 19 -35.30 -4.12 -33.01
CA VAL A 19 -34.14 -4.99 -33.28
C VAL A 19 -33.08 -4.23 -34.06
N LYS A 20 -31.88 -4.10 -33.49
CA LYS A 20 -30.72 -3.46 -34.11
C LYS A 20 -29.50 -4.34 -33.93
N LEU A 21 -28.57 -4.22 -34.87
CA LEU A 21 -27.25 -4.84 -34.78
C LEU A 21 -26.48 -4.22 -33.60
N TYR A 22 -25.96 -5.07 -32.73
CA TYR A 22 -25.17 -4.73 -31.56
C TYR A 22 -24.13 -5.82 -31.35
N ILE A 23 -22.83 -5.46 -31.44
CA ILE A 23 -21.70 -6.40 -31.36
C ILE A 23 -21.94 -7.64 -32.24
N ASP A 24 -22.17 -7.39 -33.54
CA ASP A 24 -22.42 -8.41 -34.55
C ASP A 24 -23.69 -9.28 -34.36
N GLU A 25 -24.52 -9.00 -33.35
CA GLU A 25 -25.77 -9.71 -33.08
C GLU A 25 -27.01 -8.82 -33.29
N GLU A 26 -28.09 -9.38 -33.84
CA GLU A 26 -29.38 -8.69 -33.92
C GLU A 26 -30.13 -8.81 -32.59
N LEU A 27 -30.07 -7.77 -31.77
CA LEU A 27 -30.68 -7.75 -30.43
C LEU A 27 -31.83 -6.75 -30.36
N CYS A 28 -32.88 -7.08 -29.61
CA CYS A 28 -33.94 -6.16 -29.23
C CYS A 28 -33.45 -5.18 -28.16
N ARG A 29 -34.22 -4.12 -27.91
CA ARG A 29 -33.86 -3.10 -26.92
C ARG A 29 -33.60 -3.65 -25.52
N SER A 30 -34.40 -4.64 -25.06
CA SER A 30 -34.22 -5.24 -23.72
C SER A 30 -32.88 -5.98 -23.63
N CYS A 31 -32.63 -6.90 -24.56
CA CYS A 31 -31.41 -7.71 -24.57
C CYS A 31 -30.14 -6.85 -24.70
N ARG A 32 -30.17 -5.77 -25.49
CA ARG A 32 -29.04 -4.83 -25.55
C ARG A 32 -28.78 -4.15 -24.21
N ASN A 33 -29.83 -3.72 -23.52
CA ASN A 33 -29.70 -3.09 -22.21
C ASN A 33 -29.17 -4.07 -21.17
N GLU A 34 -29.67 -5.31 -21.18
CA GLU A 34 -29.19 -6.37 -20.28
C GLU A 34 -27.70 -6.66 -20.54
N ASP A 35 -27.30 -6.82 -21.80
CA ASP A 35 -25.90 -7.06 -22.15
C ASP A 35 -24.99 -5.89 -21.72
N MET A 36 -25.42 -4.64 -21.92
CA MET A 36 -24.70 -3.47 -21.41
C MET A 36 -24.54 -3.48 -19.88
N ILE A 37 -25.59 -3.86 -19.15
CA ILE A 37 -25.53 -3.97 -17.69
C ILE A 37 -24.57 -5.08 -17.27
N PHE A 38 -24.58 -6.23 -17.94
CA PHE A 38 -23.63 -7.31 -17.67
C PHE A 38 -22.18 -6.89 -17.94
N GLN A 39 -21.92 -6.19 -19.05
CA GLN A 39 -20.59 -5.66 -19.36
C GLN A 39 -20.12 -4.65 -18.31
N GLU A 40 -21.00 -3.75 -17.86
CA GLU A 40 -20.69 -2.81 -16.80
C GLU A 40 -20.42 -3.53 -15.47
N TYR A 41 -21.22 -4.53 -15.12
CA TYR A 41 -21.01 -5.36 -13.94
C TYR A 41 -19.63 -6.04 -13.95
N PHE A 42 -19.27 -6.72 -15.04
CA PHE A 42 -17.95 -7.35 -15.16
C PHE A 42 -16.80 -6.33 -15.11
N THR A 43 -17.01 -5.14 -15.66
CA THR A 43 -16.01 -4.06 -15.57
C THR A 43 -15.80 -3.62 -14.12
N LEU A 44 -16.89 -3.48 -13.36
CA LEU A 44 -16.84 -3.11 -11.95
C LEU A 44 -16.23 -4.23 -11.09
N GLU A 45 -16.59 -5.49 -11.34
CA GLU A 45 -16.03 -6.66 -10.65
C GLU A 45 -14.52 -6.77 -10.86
N ASN A 46 -14.04 -6.59 -12.10
CA ASN A 46 -12.61 -6.57 -12.40
C ASN A 46 -11.89 -5.43 -11.69
N LYS A 47 -12.51 -4.25 -11.64
CA LYS A 47 -11.95 -3.09 -10.94
C LYS A 47 -11.90 -3.29 -9.43
N GLU A 48 -12.91 -3.95 -8.86
CA GLU A 48 -12.92 -4.33 -7.46
C GLU A 48 -11.76 -5.27 -7.13
N ALA A 49 -11.55 -6.32 -7.94
CA ALA A 49 -10.41 -7.23 -7.79
C ALA A 49 -9.06 -6.49 -7.87
N GLU A 50 -8.88 -5.62 -8.86
CA GLU A 50 -7.66 -4.81 -9.01
C GLU A 50 -7.40 -3.91 -7.77
N LEU A 51 -8.46 -3.35 -7.18
CA LEU A 51 -8.34 -2.53 -5.98
C LEU A 51 -7.96 -3.37 -4.75
N TYR A 52 -8.49 -4.58 -4.62
CA TYR A 52 -8.09 -5.49 -3.54
C TYR A 52 -6.62 -5.90 -3.65
N ASP A 53 -6.14 -6.24 -4.84
CA ASP A 53 -4.73 -6.58 -5.05
C ASP A 53 -3.82 -5.41 -4.66
N LYS A 54 -4.15 -4.19 -5.10
CA LYS A 54 -3.41 -2.98 -4.70
C LYS A 54 -3.45 -2.73 -3.19
N LEU A 55 -4.57 -3.02 -2.54
CA LEU A 55 -4.69 -2.86 -1.09
C LEU A 55 -3.73 -3.80 -0.36
N ILE A 56 -3.70 -5.08 -0.76
CA ILE A 56 -2.81 -6.10 -0.19
C ILE A 56 -1.33 -5.72 -0.39
N GLU A 57 -0.97 -5.21 -1.57
CA GLU A 57 0.38 -4.70 -1.84
C GLU A 57 0.76 -3.56 -0.89
N ARG A 58 -0.14 -2.58 -0.71
CA ARG A 58 0.09 -1.44 0.19
C ARG A 58 0.18 -1.84 1.65
N GLU A 59 -0.63 -2.80 2.10
CA GLU A 59 -0.54 -3.35 3.45
C GLU A 59 0.81 -4.03 3.69
N SER A 60 1.28 -4.80 2.70
CA SER A 60 2.60 -5.47 2.73
C SER A 60 3.75 -4.46 2.77
N GLU A 61 3.70 -3.40 1.96
CA GLU A 61 4.69 -2.31 1.99
C GLU A 61 4.70 -1.60 3.35
N LEU A 62 3.52 -1.31 3.90
CA LEU A 62 3.38 -0.64 5.19
C LEU A 62 3.97 -1.48 6.33
N GLU A 63 3.76 -2.80 6.31
CA GLU A 63 4.36 -3.71 7.28
C GLU A 63 5.89 -3.78 7.13
N TYR A 64 6.40 -3.81 5.91
CA TYR A 64 7.84 -3.71 5.65
C TYR A 64 8.45 -2.43 6.26
N TRP A 65 7.83 -1.27 6.02
CA TRP A 65 8.31 0.00 6.54
C TRP A 65 8.21 0.12 8.06
N LYS A 66 7.16 -0.43 8.67
CA LYS A 66 7.04 -0.53 10.14
C LYS A 66 8.20 -1.31 10.73
N ASN A 67 8.54 -2.46 10.14
CA ASN A 67 9.66 -3.28 10.59
C ASN A 67 11.00 -2.54 10.46
N LYS A 68 11.24 -1.86 9.33
CA LYS A 68 12.43 -1.02 9.13
C LYS A 68 12.53 0.11 10.15
N PHE A 69 11.41 0.78 10.44
CA PHE A 69 11.37 1.84 11.45
C PHE A 69 11.71 1.30 12.84
N TYR A 70 11.14 0.15 13.21
CA TYR A 70 11.41 -0.49 14.49
C TYR A 70 12.88 -0.89 14.65
N GLU A 71 13.50 -1.45 13.62
CA GLU A 71 14.94 -1.75 13.60
C GLU A 71 15.81 -0.49 13.76
N ALA A 72 15.46 0.60 13.06
CA ALA A 72 16.15 1.87 13.16
C ALA A 72 16.04 2.44 14.59
N ARG A 73 14.84 2.39 15.18
CA ARG A 73 14.61 2.82 16.56
C ARG A 73 15.46 2.02 17.56
N LYS A 74 15.51 0.69 17.43
CA LYS A 74 16.40 -0.16 18.25
C LYS A 74 17.89 0.20 18.13
N LYS A 75 18.34 0.62 16.95
CA LYS A 75 19.73 1.09 16.77
C LYS A 75 19.97 2.41 17.50
N VAL A 76 19.03 3.35 17.42
CA VAL A 76 19.10 4.63 18.13
C VAL A 76 19.08 4.42 19.64
N ASP A 77 18.19 3.57 20.15
CA ASP A 77 18.08 3.29 21.59
C ASP A 77 19.39 2.69 22.13
N ARG A 78 19.98 1.70 21.43
CA ARG A 78 21.30 1.16 21.78
C ARG A 78 22.43 2.19 21.73
N ALA A 79 22.38 3.11 20.76
CA ALA A 79 23.38 4.18 20.68
C ALA A 79 23.26 5.16 21.86
N ARG A 80 22.02 5.49 22.27
CA ARG A 80 21.74 6.32 23.44
C ARG A 80 22.19 5.66 24.74
N GLU A 81 21.92 4.36 24.91
CA GLU A 81 22.40 3.60 26.06
C GLU A 81 23.93 3.62 26.17
N LYS A 82 24.64 3.36 25.06
CA LYS A 82 26.11 3.44 25.04
C LYS A 82 26.63 4.83 25.35
N TYR A 83 26.01 5.88 24.81
CA TYR A 83 26.40 7.26 25.10
C TYR A 83 26.23 7.60 26.58
N ALA A 84 25.11 7.20 27.19
CA ALA A 84 24.86 7.39 28.61
C ALA A 84 25.89 6.65 29.48
N LEU A 85 26.21 5.39 29.15
CA LEU A 85 27.23 4.62 29.85
C LEU A 85 28.62 5.29 29.76
N ASN A 86 29.02 5.72 28.57
CA ASN A 86 30.30 6.41 28.39
C ASN A 86 30.38 7.74 29.17
N GLN A 87 29.27 8.50 29.23
CA GLN A 87 29.23 9.70 30.08
C GLN A 87 29.40 9.37 31.55
N ILE A 88 28.76 8.31 32.05
CA ILE A 88 28.92 7.84 33.43
C ILE A 88 30.38 7.42 33.69
N GLU A 89 30.98 6.64 32.79
CA GLU A 89 32.39 6.25 32.89
C GLU A 89 33.29 7.48 32.98
N MET A 90 33.07 8.50 32.15
CA MET A 90 33.86 9.74 32.16
C MET A 90 33.72 10.56 33.45
N VAL A 91 32.55 10.55 34.08
CA VAL A 91 32.34 11.21 35.38
C VAL A 91 32.95 10.39 36.51
N SER A 92 32.87 9.05 36.43
CA SER A 92 33.48 8.13 37.41
C SER A 92 35.01 8.04 37.29
N PHE A 93 35.55 8.27 36.09
CA PHE A 93 36.94 8.57 35.84
C PHE A 93 37.18 9.99 36.33
N GLU A 94 37.15 10.16 37.65
CA GLU A 94 37.65 11.37 38.27
C GLU A 94 39.05 11.60 37.70
N TRP A 95 39.22 12.73 37.02
CA TRP A 95 40.52 13.24 36.66
C TRP A 95 41.26 13.48 37.97
N ASN A 96 41.93 12.45 38.46
CA ASN A 96 42.97 12.58 39.46
C ASN A 96 44.05 13.42 38.80
N ARG A 97 43.87 14.74 38.90
CA ARG A 97 44.87 15.73 38.58
C ARG A 97 45.99 15.42 39.55
N TRP A 98 47.02 14.74 39.06
CA TRP A 98 48.26 14.55 39.78
C TRP A 98 48.73 15.94 40.20
N VAL A 99 48.48 16.30 41.46
CA VAL A 99 49.16 17.42 42.10
C VAL A 99 50.57 16.90 42.29
N LEU A 100 51.47 17.30 41.39
CA LEU A 100 52.89 17.11 41.61
C LEU A 100 53.24 17.95 42.85
N ASP A 101 53.53 17.28 43.97
CA ASP A 101 54.02 17.92 45.19
C ASP A 101 55.34 18.64 44.87
N GLU A 102 55.28 19.95 44.70
CA GLU A 102 56.44 20.84 44.68
C GLU A 102 56.93 21.10 46.12
N THR A 103 57.33 20.05 46.85
CA THR A 103 58.05 20.23 48.12
C THR A 103 59.21 19.24 48.22
N SER A 104 60.24 19.44 47.41
CA SER A 104 61.59 18.98 47.77
C SER A 104 62.70 19.57 46.88
N VAL A 105 62.75 20.89 46.68
CA VAL A 105 64.03 21.52 46.28
C VAL A 105 64.18 22.93 46.86
N SER A 106 64.89 23.05 47.98
CA SER A 106 66.10 23.89 48.00
C SER A 106 66.98 23.53 49.20
N ASN A 107 68.21 23.15 48.84
CA ASN A 107 69.35 22.98 49.72
C ASN A 107 69.93 24.34 50.14
N ASN A 108 70.61 24.31 51.30
CA ASN A 108 71.57 25.26 51.90
C ASN A 108 71.03 26.27 52.92
#